data_AF-A0P588-F1
#
_entry.id   AF-A0P588-F1
#
_cell.length_a   1.000
_cell.length_b   1.000
_cell.length_c   1.000
_cell.angle_alpha   90.00
_cell.angle_beta   90.00
_cell.angle_gamma   90.00
#
_symmetry.space_group_name_H-M   'P 1'
#
loop_
_entity.id
_entity.type
_entity.pdbx_description
1 polymer ?
#
loop_
_entity_poly.entity_id
_entity_poly.type
_entity_poly.pdbx_seq_one_letter_code
_entity_poly.pdbx_strand_id
1 'polypeptide(L)'
;MIKYQPSNNKQNIYAIGLFLLTLLFSQINIPFISSGSLPDYLVAWSVGVMLLNNKQYGILTIFFAGLIADILIGQIIGQYAFTFILTYAILFFIQKMFAIQSYKQRTITGIILVIVALLTTNITSTTYQTNFHETSIVLKLITTIITFLVYQLIIYIKLKEN
;
A
#
# COMPACT_ATOMS: atom_id res chain seq x y z
N MET A 1 -7.27 -27.85 -9.21
CA MET A 1 -8.06 -27.69 -7.97
C MET A 1 -7.30 -26.72 -7.06
N ILE A 2 -7.75 -25.47 -6.93
CA ILE A 2 -7.09 -24.45 -6.11
C ILE A 2 -7.48 -24.74 -4.66
N LYS A 3 -6.53 -25.22 -3.83
CA LYS A 3 -6.76 -25.39 -2.39
C LYS A 3 -6.89 -24.00 -1.75
N TYR A 4 -8.10 -23.69 -1.29
CA TYR A 4 -8.35 -22.56 -0.40
C TYR A 4 -7.77 -22.92 0.97
N GLN A 5 -6.65 -22.30 1.35
CA GLN A 5 -6.14 -22.41 2.73
C GLN A 5 -6.87 -21.36 3.58
N PRO A 6 -7.58 -21.76 4.65
CA PRO A 6 -8.23 -20.82 5.53
C PRO A 6 -7.18 -19.90 6.17
N SER A 7 -7.47 -18.60 6.20
CA SER A 7 -6.58 -17.59 6.79
C SER A 7 -6.27 -17.93 8.25
N ASN A 8 -5.00 -17.93 8.63
CA ASN A 8 -4.60 -18.08 10.02
C ASN A 8 -4.99 -16.80 10.77
N ASN A 9 -5.88 -16.88 11.78
CA ASN A 9 -6.42 -15.72 12.53
C ASN A 9 -5.33 -14.73 12.99
N LYS A 10 -4.13 -15.24 13.32
CA LYS A 10 -2.97 -14.42 13.71
C LYS A 10 -2.50 -13.45 12.62
N GLN A 11 -2.53 -13.88 11.35
CA GLN A 11 -2.09 -13.05 10.21
C GLN A 11 -3.09 -11.92 9.92
N ASN A 12 -4.39 -12.16 10.08
CA ASN A 12 -5.43 -11.14 9.93
C ASN A 12 -5.31 -10.06 11.02
N ILE A 13 -5.16 -10.48 12.28
CA ILE A 13 -4.97 -9.55 13.40
C ILE A 13 -3.73 -8.68 13.17
N TYR A 14 -2.65 -9.30 12.68
CA TYR A 14 -1.42 -8.57 12.38
C TYR A 14 -1.61 -7.52 11.28
N ALA A 15 -2.25 -7.88 10.16
CA ALA A 15 -2.49 -6.95 9.07
C ALA A 15 -3.39 -5.78 9.50
N ILE A 16 -4.42 -6.05 10.30
CA ILE A 16 -5.30 -5.02 10.87
C ILE A 16 -4.51 -4.11 11.84
N GLY A 17 -3.70 -4.69 12.74
CA GLY A 17 -2.88 -3.91 13.65
C GLY A 17 -1.89 -3.01 12.91
N LEU A 18 -1.26 -3.53 11.85
CA LEU A 18 -0.33 -2.78 11.02
C LEU A 18 -1.06 -1.68 10.21
N PHE A 19 -2.28 -1.94 9.75
CA PHE A 19 -3.13 -0.92 9.12
C PHE A 19 -3.45 0.23 10.07
N LEU A 20 -3.87 -0.07 11.30
CA LEU A 20 -4.16 0.96 12.32
C LEU A 20 -2.92 1.79 12.66
N LEU A 21 -1.76 1.15 12.78
CA LEU A 21 -0.48 1.84 12.99
C LEU A 21 -0.12 2.74 11.80
N THR A 22 -0.39 2.26 10.58
CA THR A 22 -0.19 3.03 9.33
C THR A 22 -1.09 4.27 9.30
N LEU A 23 -2.34 4.16 9.74
CA LEU A 23 -3.25 5.29 9.87
C LEU A 23 -2.72 6.33 10.87
N LEU A 24 -2.20 5.89 12.02
CA LEU A 24 -1.59 6.82 12.97
C LEU A 24 -0.39 7.54 12.36
N PHE A 25 0.52 6.81 11.70
CA PHE A 25 1.67 7.42 11.03
C PHE A 25 1.28 8.40 9.94
N SER A 26 0.20 8.16 9.20
CA SER A 26 -0.29 9.08 8.17
C SER A 26 -0.74 10.44 8.71
N GLN A 27 -1.04 10.53 10.01
CA GLN A 27 -1.46 11.76 10.68
C GLN A 27 -0.31 12.49 11.40
N ILE A 28 0.87 11.86 11.50
CA ILE A 28 2.03 12.47 12.17
C ILE A 28 2.67 13.47 11.21
N ASN A 29 2.73 14.73 11.63
CA ASN A 29 3.57 15.73 11.00
C ASN A 29 4.92 15.78 11.70
N ILE A 30 6.03 15.65 10.96
CA ILE A 30 7.38 15.75 11.51
C ILE A 30 7.82 17.21 11.42
N PRO A 31 8.20 17.84 12.54
CA PRO A 31 8.72 19.21 12.51
C PRO A 31 9.87 19.33 11.51
N PHE A 32 9.93 20.46 10.79
CA PHE A 32 10.97 20.77 9.80
C PHE A 32 10.97 19.93 8.51
N ILE A 33 10.04 18.97 8.35
CA ILE A 33 9.83 18.24 7.09
C ILE A 33 8.51 18.73 6.49
N SER A 34 8.52 19.08 5.19
CA SER A 34 7.27 19.44 4.52
C SER A 34 6.34 18.24 4.44
N SER A 35 5.07 18.44 4.76
CA SER A 35 4.06 17.37 4.82
C SER A 35 3.94 16.58 3.52
N GLY A 36 4.08 17.23 2.36
CA GLY A 36 4.08 16.53 1.07
C GLY A 36 5.38 15.82 0.71
N SER A 37 6.42 15.87 1.55
CA SER A 37 7.64 15.05 1.40
C SER A 37 7.62 13.78 2.26
N LEU A 38 6.68 13.70 3.22
CA LEU A 38 6.46 12.50 4.02
C LEU A 38 5.97 11.35 3.13
N PRO A 39 6.32 10.10 3.46
CA PRO A 39 5.91 8.96 2.66
C PRO A 39 4.40 8.79 2.67
N ASP A 40 3.87 8.25 1.58
CA ASP A 40 2.50 7.75 1.58
C ASP A 40 2.46 6.39 2.29
N TYR A 41 2.29 6.44 3.61
CA TYR A 41 2.30 5.25 4.46
C TYR A 41 1.25 4.22 4.05
N LEU A 42 0.07 4.67 3.60
CA LEU A 42 -1.02 3.80 3.17
C LEU A 42 -0.74 3.08 1.86
N VAL A 43 -0.16 3.79 0.87
CA VAL A 43 0.32 3.17 -0.37
C VAL A 43 1.41 2.14 -0.06
N ALA A 44 2.39 2.51 0.76
CA ALA A 44 3.48 1.59 1.13
C ALA A 44 2.96 0.32 1.81
N TRP A 45 2.02 0.48 2.75
CA TRP A 45 1.38 -0.63 3.46
C TRP A 45 0.59 -1.53 2.51
N SER A 46 -0.28 -0.94 1.67
CA SER A 46 -1.19 -1.71 0.83
C SER A 46 -0.42 -2.55 -0.18
N VAL A 47 0.62 -2.00 -0.82
CA VAL A 47 1.49 -2.76 -1.74
C VAL A 47 2.20 -3.90 -1.00
N GLY A 48 2.69 -3.66 0.22
CA GLY A 48 3.33 -4.69 1.05
C GLY A 48 2.40 -5.86 1.36
N VAL A 49 1.15 -5.56 1.76
CA VAL A 49 0.12 -6.57 2.07
C VAL A 49 -0.30 -7.34 0.81
N MET A 50 -0.54 -6.64 -0.31
CA MET A 50 -0.96 -7.25 -1.56
C MET A 50 0.08 -8.24 -2.11
N LEU A 51 1.37 -7.88 -2.06
CA LEU A 51 2.45 -8.72 -2.59
C LEU A 51 2.70 -10.00 -1.81
N LEU A 52 2.53 -9.94 -0.49
CA LEU A 52 2.86 -11.04 0.39
C LEU A 52 1.67 -11.96 0.65
N ASN A 53 0.43 -11.48 0.39
CA ASN A 53 -0.76 -12.24 0.74
C ASN A 53 -1.94 -12.13 -0.25
N ASN A 54 -1.65 -12.04 -1.56
CA ASN A 54 -2.67 -11.90 -2.63
C ASN A 54 -3.77 -13.01 -2.63
N LYS A 55 -3.50 -14.18 -2.04
CA LYS A 55 -4.51 -15.24 -1.93
C LYS A 55 -5.48 -15.06 -0.76
N GLN A 56 -5.07 -14.30 0.26
CA GLN A 56 -5.81 -14.13 1.51
C GLN A 56 -6.68 -12.87 1.50
N TYR A 57 -6.21 -11.79 0.87
CA TYR A 57 -6.95 -10.53 0.77
C TYR A 57 -7.45 -10.36 -0.66
N GLY A 58 -8.76 -10.56 -0.85
CA GLY A 58 -9.39 -10.33 -2.14
C GLY A 58 -9.54 -8.84 -2.46
N ILE A 59 -9.87 -8.55 -3.72
CA ILE A 59 -10.07 -7.18 -4.22
C ILE A 59 -11.08 -6.37 -3.40
N LEU A 60 -12.15 -7.01 -2.90
CA LEU A 60 -13.16 -6.36 -2.06
C LEU A 60 -12.58 -5.93 -0.70
N THR A 61 -11.76 -6.77 -0.08
CA THR A 61 -11.12 -6.44 1.21
C THR A 61 -10.20 -5.24 1.06
N ILE A 62 -9.41 -5.22 -0.02
CA ILE A 62 -8.50 -4.12 -0.34
C ILE A 62 -9.26 -2.83 -0.67
N PHE A 63 -10.36 -2.93 -1.41
CA PHE A 63 -11.26 -1.79 -1.68
C PHE A 63 -11.82 -1.18 -0.40
N PHE A 64 -12.40 -1.99 0.48
CA PHE A 64 -12.97 -1.50 1.74
C PHE A 64 -11.90 -0.95 2.67
N ALA A 65 -10.69 -1.52 2.70
CA ALA A 65 -9.57 -0.94 3.45
C ALA A 65 -9.22 0.46 2.93
N GLY A 66 -9.24 0.67 1.61
CA GLY A 66 -9.05 1.99 1.00
C GLY A 66 -10.17 2.98 1.36
N LEU A 67 -11.44 2.56 1.31
CA LEU A 67 -12.56 3.42 1.73
C LEU A 67 -12.47 3.82 3.21
N ILE A 68 -12.11 2.88 4.09
CA ILE A 68 -11.92 3.15 5.52
C ILE A 68 -10.78 4.15 5.70
N ALA A 69 -9.68 3.97 4.97
CA ALA A 69 -8.58 4.91 4.96
C ALA A 69 -9.00 6.31 4.51
N ASP A 70 -9.75 6.43 3.41
CA ASP A 70 -10.27 7.71 2.91
C ASP A 70 -11.09 8.45 3.99
N ILE A 71 -12.00 7.73 4.66
CA ILE A 71 -12.86 8.27 5.73
C ILE A 71 -12.03 8.71 6.94
N LEU A 72 -11.10 7.86 7.41
CA LEU A 72 -10.36 8.10 8.65
C LEU A 72 -9.27 9.16 8.52
N ILE A 73 -8.65 9.27 7.34
CA ILE A 73 -7.65 10.31 7.08
C ILE A 73 -8.33 11.67 6.78
N GLY A 74 -9.60 11.65 6.36
CA GLY A 74 -10.30 12.86 5.95
C GLY A 74 -9.83 13.39 4.60
N GLN A 75 -9.35 12.50 3.71
CA GLN A 75 -9.03 12.83 2.32
C GLN A 75 -10.25 12.66 1.40
N ILE A 76 -10.06 12.85 0.10
CA ILE A 76 -11.11 12.67 -0.90
C ILE A 76 -11.66 11.24 -0.82
N ILE A 77 -12.95 11.12 -0.52
CA ILE A 77 -13.62 9.82 -0.47
C ILE A 77 -13.46 9.10 -1.80
N GLY A 78 -12.87 7.91 -1.78
CA GLY A 78 -12.65 7.07 -2.94
C GLY A 78 -11.24 7.15 -3.53
N GLN A 79 -10.36 8.06 -3.07
CA GLN A 79 -9.01 8.20 -3.61
C GLN A 79 -8.13 6.98 -3.32
N TYR A 80 -8.00 6.57 -2.07
CA TYR A 80 -7.27 5.36 -1.69
C TYR A 80 -8.02 4.11 -2.13
N ALA A 81 -9.35 4.10 -2.07
CA ALA A 81 -10.14 2.97 -2.56
C ALA A 81 -9.87 2.65 -4.04
N PHE A 82 -9.87 3.69 -4.90
CA PHE A 82 -9.55 3.55 -6.32
C PHE A 82 -8.09 3.15 -6.55
N THR A 83 -7.17 3.85 -5.88
CA THR A 83 -5.72 3.56 -5.98
C THR A 83 -5.43 2.10 -5.63
N PHE A 84 -6.03 1.59 -4.56
CA PHE A 84 -5.80 0.24 -4.09
C PHE A 84 -6.38 -0.81 -5.04
N ILE A 85 -7.60 -0.61 -5.57
CA ILE A 85 -8.17 -1.49 -6.59
C ILE A 85 -7.28 -1.56 -7.82
N LEU A 86 -6.86 -0.40 -8.34
CA LEU A 86 -6.05 -0.33 -9.56
C LEU A 86 -4.71 -1.04 -9.37
N THR A 87 -4.06 -0.79 -8.23
CA THR A 87 -2.80 -1.43 -7.85
C THR A 87 -2.94 -2.95 -7.73
N TYR A 88 -4.02 -3.41 -7.11
CA TYR A 88 -4.34 -4.84 -7.00
C TYR A 88 -4.58 -5.50 -8.36
N ALA A 89 -5.34 -4.83 -9.24
CA ALA A 89 -5.60 -5.32 -10.59
C ALA A 89 -4.29 -5.48 -11.38
N ILE A 90 -3.40 -4.49 -11.33
CA ILE A 90 -2.08 -4.54 -11.98
C ILE A 90 -1.24 -5.67 -11.40
N LEU A 91 -1.20 -5.82 -10.08
CA LEU A 91 -0.50 -6.94 -9.43
C LEU A 91 -1.02 -8.29 -9.94
N PHE A 92 -2.35 -8.46 -10.05
CA PHE A 92 -2.96 -9.67 -10.57
C PHE A 92 -2.52 -9.97 -12.00
N PHE A 93 -2.50 -8.96 -12.89
CA PHE A 93 -2.01 -9.14 -14.26
C PHE A 93 -0.53 -9.48 -14.30
N ILE A 94 0.31 -8.79 -13.54
CA ILE A 94 1.76 -9.09 -13.48
C ILE A 94 1.98 -10.52 -13.00
N GLN A 95 1.31 -10.96 -11.93
CA GLN A 95 1.45 -12.33 -11.43
C GLN A 95 0.93 -13.39 -12.41
N LYS A 96 -0.08 -13.05 -13.22
CA LYS A 96 -0.61 -13.95 -14.24
C LYS A 96 0.34 -14.06 -15.45
N MET A 97 0.97 -12.96 -15.84
CA MET A 97 1.91 -12.92 -16.97
C MET A 97 3.32 -13.40 -16.60
N PHE A 98 3.75 -13.13 -15.37
CA PHE A 98 5.07 -13.44 -14.87
C PHE A 98 4.95 -14.36 -13.65
N ALA A 99 5.59 -15.53 -13.70
CA ALA A 99 5.68 -16.45 -12.58
C ALA A 99 6.63 -15.90 -11.48
N ILE A 100 6.17 -14.91 -10.71
CA ILE A 100 6.94 -14.27 -9.63
C ILE A 100 7.15 -15.28 -8.50
N GLN A 101 8.39 -15.74 -8.33
CA GLN A 101 8.74 -16.75 -7.32
C GLN A 101 9.74 -16.23 -6.29
N SER A 102 10.73 -15.44 -6.72
CA SER A 102 11.80 -15.02 -5.81
C SER A 102 11.42 -13.78 -4.99
N TYR A 103 12.04 -13.65 -3.82
CA TYR A 103 11.92 -12.45 -2.98
C TYR A 103 12.32 -11.17 -3.74
N LYS A 104 13.44 -11.23 -4.49
CA LYS A 104 13.92 -10.11 -5.30
C LYS A 104 12.91 -9.67 -6.37
N GLN A 105 12.29 -10.63 -7.06
CA GLN A 105 11.25 -10.33 -8.05
C GLN A 105 10.05 -9.65 -7.39
N ARG A 106 9.60 -10.13 -6.22
CA ARG A 106 8.50 -9.48 -5.46
C ARG A 106 8.84 -8.06 -5.05
N THR A 107 10.07 -7.81 -4.60
CA THR A 107 10.52 -6.45 -4.24
C THR A 107 10.51 -5.52 -5.45
N ILE A 108 11.00 -5.96 -6.61
CA ILE A 108 10.96 -5.17 -7.86
C ILE A 108 9.51 -4.88 -8.27
N THR A 109 8.63 -5.88 -8.24
CA THR A 109 7.20 -5.69 -8.50
C THR A 109 6.58 -4.67 -7.53
N GLY A 110 6.97 -4.70 -6.25
CA GLY A 110 6.48 -3.75 -5.26
C GLY A 110 6.90 -2.32 -5.51
N ILE A 111 8.16 -2.11 -5.90
CA ILE A 111 8.63 -0.78 -6.29
C ILE A 111 7.82 -0.25 -7.48
N ILE A 112 7.57 -1.08 -8.49
CA ILE A 112 6.73 -0.70 -9.65
C ILE A 112 5.31 -0.33 -9.19
N LEU A 113 4.71 -1.13 -8.31
CA LEU A 113 3.36 -0.88 -7.81
C LEU A 113 3.27 0.38 -6.94
N VAL A 114 4.27 0.67 -6.11
CA VAL A 114 4.36 1.92 -5.34
C VAL A 114 4.38 3.13 -6.28
N ILE A 115 5.18 3.08 -7.36
CA ILE A 115 5.24 4.15 -8.35
C ILE A 115 3.86 4.37 -8.98
N VAL A 116 3.20 3.30 -9.42
CA VAL A 116 1.86 3.38 -10.03
C VAL A 116 0.83 3.93 -9.05
N ALA A 117 0.84 3.45 -7.81
CA ALA A 117 -0.08 3.90 -6.78
C ALA A 117 0.09 5.40 -6.49
N LEU A 118 1.32 5.88 -6.34
CA LEU A 118 1.61 7.30 -6.12
C LEU A 118 1.16 8.16 -7.32
N LEU A 119 1.42 7.72 -8.55
CA LEU A 119 0.91 8.40 -9.74
C LEU A 119 -0.62 8.49 -9.72
N THR A 120 -1.28 7.40 -9.35
CA THR A 120 -2.75 7.37 -9.25
C THR A 120 -3.27 8.33 -8.19
N THR A 121 -2.65 8.37 -7.00
CA THR A 121 -3.02 9.33 -5.94
C THR A 121 -2.79 10.78 -6.36
N ASN A 122 -1.75 11.06 -7.14
CA ASN A 122 -1.46 12.42 -7.64
C ASN A 122 -2.42 12.85 -8.76
N ILE A 123 -2.76 11.95 -9.68
CA ILE A 123 -3.74 12.25 -10.75
C ILE A 123 -5.12 12.51 -10.13
N THR A 124 -5.52 11.71 -9.14
CA THR A 124 -6.80 11.90 -8.46
C THR A 124 -6.82 13.21 -7.66
N SER A 125 -5.78 13.54 -6.89
CA SER A 125 -5.73 14.80 -6.14
C SER A 125 -5.73 16.03 -7.04
N THR A 126 -4.99 16.01 -8.15
CA THR A 126 -4.96 17.11 -9.13
C THR A 126 -6.31 17.29 -9.81
N THR A 127 -7.02 16.20 -10.13
CA THR A 127 -8.37 16.26 -10.73
C THR A 127 -9.38 16.97 -9.82
N TYR A 128 -9.30 16.74 -8.52
CA TYR A 128 -10.16 17.39 -7.52
C TYR A 128 -9.61 18.71 -6.98
N GLN A 129 -8.56 19.26 -7.59
CA GLN A 129 -7.92 20.52 -7.22
C GLN A 129 -7.50 20.61 -5.73
N THR A 130 -7.31 19.47 -5.07
CA THR A 130 -6.78 19.41 -3.71
C THR A 130 -5.26 19.51 -3.78
N ASN A 131 -4.75 20.64 -4.27
CA ASN A 131 -3.32 20.90 -4.33
C ASN A 131 -2.83 21.24 -2.92
N PHE A 132 -2.50 20.21 -2.15
CA PHE A 132 -1.61 20.37 -1.01
C PHE A 132 -0.21 20.69 -1.51
N HIS A 133 0.27 21.87 -1.10
CA HIS A 133 1.57 22.52 -1.30
C HIS A 133 2.64 21.86 -2.19
N GLU A 134 3.26 22.71 -3.02
CA GLU A 134 4.48 22.43 -3.78
C GLU A 134 5.48 21.65 -2.94
N THR A 135 5.56 20.36 -3.22
CA THR A 135 6.39 19.41 -2.50
C THR A 135 7.18 18.60 -3.51
N SER A 136 8.37 18.16 -3.08
CA SER A 136 9.25 17.36 -3.91
C SER A 136 8.62 15.97 -4.09
N ILE A 137 7.89 15.78 -5.19
CA ILE A 137 7.33 14.49 -5.62
C ILE A 137 8.41 13.40 -5.58
N VAL A 138 9.64 13.76 -5.94
CA VAL A 138 10.80 12.85 -5.90
C VAL A 138 11.10 12.41 -4.47
N LEU A 139 11.09 13.33 -3.50
CA LEU A 139 11.34 12.98 -2.10
C LEU A 139 10.22 12.10 -1.54
N LYS A 140 8.94 12.43 -1.81
CA LYS A 140 7.79 11.58 -1.45
C LYS A 140 7.91 10.17 -2.04
N LEU A 141 8.33 10.06 -3.29
CA LEU A 141 8.56 8.77 -3.95
C LEU A 141 9.63 7.96 -3.21
N ILE A 142 10.80 8.56 -2.96
CA ILE A 142 11.92 7.90 -2.28
C ILE A 142 11.51 7.45 -0.88
N THR A 143 10.90 8.32 -0.08
CA THR A 143 10.48 8.00 1.29
C THR A 143 9.41 6.91 1.30
N THR A 144 8.48 6.92 0.34
CA THR A 144 7.44 5.88 0.22
C THR A 144 8.05 4.52 -0.15
N ILE A 145 9.03 4.49 -1.06
CA ILE A 145 9.75 3.25 -1.41
C ILE A 145 10.50 2.71 -0.19
N ILE A 146 11.20 3.56 0.57
CA ILE A 146 11.89 3.14 1.81
C ILE A 146 10.88 2.54 2.79
N THR A 147 9.75 3.22 3.00
CA THR A 147 8.68 2.77 3.91
C THR A 147 8.09 1.44 3.45
N PHE A 148 7.88 1.26 2.14
CA PHE A 148 7.45 -0.02 1.56
C PHE A 148 8.46 -1.13 1.85
N LEU A 149 9.76 -0.90 1.68
CA LEU A 149 10.79 -1.90 1.97
C LEU A 149 10.79 -2.30 3.45
N VAL A 150 10.59 -1.34 4.35
CA VAL A 150 10.43 -1.61 5.80
C VAL A 150 9.21 -2.48 6.05
N TYR A 151 8.04 -2.14 5.49
CA TYR A 151 6.84 -2.99 5.63
C TYR A 151 7.03 -4.37 5.02
N GLN A 152 7.65 -4.47 3.84
CA GLN A 152 7.94 -5.75 3.20
C GLN A 152 8.81 -6.63 4.10
N LEU A 153 9.86 -6.06 4.70
CA LEU A 153 10.76 -6.77 5.61
C LEU A 153 10.03 -7.23 6.88
N ILE A 154 9.27 -6.33 7.51
CA ILE A 154 8.49 -6.61 8.71
C ILE A 154 7.50 -7.77 8.47
N ILE A 155 6.73 -7.69 7.39
CA ILE A 155 5.74 -8.71 7.03
C ILE A 155 6.44 -10.03 6.65
N TYR A 156 7.55 -9.97 5.90
CA TYR A 156 8.31 -11.16 5.50
C TYR A 156 8.86 -11.93 6.71
N ILE A 157 9.47 -11.23 7.67
CA ILE A 157 9.99 -11.85 8.91
C ILE A 157 8.85 -12.54 9.65
N LYS A 158 7.71 -11.86 9.82
CA LYS A 158 6.63 -12.38 10.66
C LYS A 158 5.78 -13.47 10.01
N LEU A 159 5.77 -13.54 8.69
CA LEU A 159 5.17 -14.65 7.95
C LEU A 159 6.10 -15.87 7.83
N LYS A 160 7.42 -15.71 7.93
CA LYS A 160 8.39 -16.83 7.91
C LYS A 160 8.44 -17.61 9.23
N GLU A 161 8.03 -17.00 10.33
CA GLU A 161 7.99 -17.62 11.66
C GLU A 161 6.72 -18.49 11.93
N ASN A 162 5.81 -18.60 10.97
CA ASN A 162 4.64 -19.51 11.02
C ASN A 162 4.71 -20.55 9.90
#